data_AF-A0A0Q4HCE0-F1
#
_entry.id   AF-A0A0Q4HCE0-F1
#
_cell.length_a   1.000
_cell.length_b   1.000
_cell.length_c   1.000
_cell.angle_alpha   90.00
_cell.angle_beta   90.00
_cell.angle_gamma   90.00
#
_symmetry.space_group_name_H-M   'P 1'
#
loop_
_entity.id
_entity.type
_entity.pdbx_description
1 polymer ?
#
loop_
_entity_poly.entity_id
_entity_poly.type
_entity_poly.pdbx_seq_one_letter_code
_entity_poly.pdbx_strand_id
1 'polypeptide(L)' 'MKFDKDGAAVFEKLTAAAAESASTARLVIKAGDEVLSAVTVVEPMQGDTAVIALPPEANPDELVEMIRGS' A
#
# COMPACT_ATOMS: atom_id res chain seq x y z
N MET A 1 2.82 -5.56 -5.55
CA MET A 1 3.43 -6.05 -4.29
C MET A 1 2.65 -7.25 -3.82
N LYS A 2 3.33 -8.28 -3.28
CA LYS A 2 2.68 -9.44 -2.66
C LYS A 2 3.11 -9.52 -1.19
N PHE A 3 2.14 -9.55 -0.29
CA PHE A 3 2.35 -9.75 1.14
C PHE A 3 2.46 -11.25 1.44
N ASP A 4 3.19 -11.59 2.50
CA ASP A 4 3.06 -12.92 3.10
C ASP A 4 1.72 -13.02 3.87
N LYS A 5 1.48 -14.17 4.50
CA LYS A 5 0.22 -14.44 5.19
C LYS A 5 -0.05 -13.45 6.33
N ASP A 6 0.99 -13.09 7.08
CA ASP A 6 0.85 -12.20 8.24
C ASP A 6 0.67 -10.76 7.77
N GLY A 7 1.42 -10.34 6.75
CA GLY A 7 1.28 -9.05 6.09
C GLY A 7 -0.11 -8.88 5.45
N ALA A 8 -0.65 -9.91 4.81
CA ALA A 8 -1.99 -9.89 4.23
C ALA A 8 -3.07 -9.68 5.29
N ALA A 9 -2.96 -10.36 6.45
CA ALA A 9 -3.91 -10.19 7.55
C ALA A 9 -3.87 -8.77 8.13
N VAL A 10 -2.68 -8.18 8.26
CA VAL A 10 -2.53 -6.78 8.68
C VAL A 10 -3.12 -5.82 7.64
N PHE A 11 -2.85 -6.06 6.36
CA PHE A 11 -3.32 -5.26 5.25
C PHE A 11 -4.85 -5.23 5.16
N GLU A 12 -5.50 -6.39 5.24
CA GLU A 12 -6.96 -6.52 5.26
C GLU A 12 -7.57 -5.76 6.45
N LYS A 13 -7.01 -5.95 7.65
CA LYS A 13 -7.50 -5.28 8.86
C LYS A 13 -7.41 -3.75 8.76
N LEU A 14 -6.30 -3.22 8.27
CA LEU A 14 -6.09 -1.77 8.16
C LEU A 14 -6.96 -1.15 7.06
N THR A 15 -7.15 -1.85 5.93
CA THR A 15 -8.01 -1.38 4.86
C THR A 15 -9.49 -1.44 5.25
N ALA A 16 -9.92 -2.42 6.05
CA ALA A 16 -11.27 -2.44 6.62
C ALA A 16 -11.53 -1.22 7.51
N ALA A 17 -10.62 -0.91 8.43
CA ALA A 17 -10.73 0.28 9.27
C ALA A 17 -10.73 1.59 8.45
N ALA A 18 -9.94 1.65 7.38
CA ALA A 18 -9.92 2.80 6.49
C ALA A 18 -11.23 2.96 5.71
N ALA A 19 -11.84 1.87 5.23
CA ALA A 19 -13.12 1.91 4.53
C ALA A 19 -14.26 2.44 5.42
N GLU A 20 -14.25 2.06 6.71
CA GLU A 20 -15.24 2.50 7.70
C GLU A 20 -15.12 3.99 8.05
N SER A 21 -13.99 4.64 7.75
CA SER A 21 -13.69 6.03 8.12
C SER A 21 -14.42 7.10 7.28
N ALA A 22 -15.48 6.74 6.57
CA ALA A 22 -16.25 7.63 5.70
C ALA A 22 -15.38 8.44 4.71
N SER A 23 -14.37 7.78 4.11
CA SER A 23 -13.41 8.38 3.16
C SER A 23 -12.45 9.44 3.73
N THR A 24 -12.32 9.54 5.06
CA THR A 24 -11.37 10.48 5.68
C THR A 24 -9.96 9.89 5.83
N ALA A 25 -9.82 8.57 5.88
CA ALA A 25 -8.52 7.90 5.88
C ALA A 25 -7.98 7.66 4.45
N ARG A 26 -6.66 7.73 4.32
CA ARG A 26 -5.93 7.34 3.11
C ARG A 26 -4.96 6.22 3.45
N LEU A 27 -4.88 5.21 2.59
CA LEU A 27 -3.79 4.25 2.62
C LEU A 27 -2.58 4.92 1.96
N VAL A 28 -1.54 5.16 2.77
CA VAL A 28 -0.30 5.78 2.31
C VAL A 28 0.76 4.69 2.17
N ILE A 29 1.42 4.66 1.01
CA ILE A 29 2.58 3.81 0.77
C ILE A 29 3.80 4.70 0.73
N LYS A 30 4.77 4.41 1.60
CA LYS A 30 6.03 5.13 1.71
C LYS A 30 7.23 4.18 1.56
N ALA A 31 8.31 4.69 0.98
CA ALA A 31 9.62 4.04 1.00
C ALA A 31 10.61 5.00 1.66
N GLY A 32 11.19 4.58 2.79
CA GLY A 32 11.91 5.52 3.67
C GLY A 32 10.99 6.64 4.17
N ASP A 33 11.38 7.88 3.87
CA ASP A 33 10.64 9.10 4.22
C ASP A 33 9.81 9.66 3.06
N GLU A 34 9.85 9.03 1.88
CA GLU A 34 9.13 9.48 0.70
C GLU A 34 7.75 8.83 0.59
N VAL A 35 6.72 9.64 0.35
CA VAL A 35 5.34 9.18 0.07
C VAL A 35 5.19 8.92 -1.43
N LEU A 36 4.99 7.66 -1.80
CA LEU A 36 4.89 7.22 -3.19
C LEU A 36 3.44 7.21 -3.68
N SER A 37 2.50 6.92 -2.78
CA SER A 37 1.08 6.82 -3.13
C SER A 37 0.20 7.09 -1.91
N ALA A 38 -0.93 7.74 -2.14
CA ALA A 38 -1.95 7.99 -1.13
C ALA A 38 -3.34 7.78 -1.74
N VAL A 39 -3.96 6.64 -1.45
CA VAL A 39 -5.24 6.22 -2.07
C VAL A 39 -6.38 6.18 -1.07
N THR A 40 -7.58 6.53 -1.52
CA THR A 40 -8.80 6.29 -0.75
C THR A 40 -9.10 4.81 -0.75
N VAL A 41 -9.36 4.25 0.42
CA VAL A 41 -9.86 2.88 0.56
C VAL A 41 -11.38 2.96 0.64
N VAL A 42 -12.07 2.53 -0.42
CA VAL A 42 -13.55 2.53 -0.49
C VAL A 42 -14.12 1.23 0.08
N GLU A 43 -13.42 0.12 -0.13
CA GLU A 43 -13.76 -1.19 0.40
C GLU A 43 -12.49 -1.86 0.97
N PRO A 44 -12.63 -2.76 1.96
CA PRO A 44 -11.50 -3.54 2.46
C PRO A 44 -10.83 -4.29 1.30
N MET A 45 -9.51 -4.20 1.22
CA MET A 45 -8.79 -4.94 0.18
C MET A 45 -8.71 -6.41 0.58
N GLN A 46 -9.15 -7.28 -0.32
CA GLN A 46 -9.10 -8.73 -0.12
C GLN A 46 -7.89 -9.33 -0.83
N GLY A 47 -7.24 -10.29 -0.17
CA GLY A 47 -6.11 -11.04 -0.72
C GLY A 47 -4.74 -10.50 -0.30
N ASP A 48 -3.71 -11.01 -0.96
CA ASP A 48 -2.31 -10.77 -0.59
C ASP A 48 -1.58 -9.82 -1.55
N THR A 49 -2.27 -9.23 -2.53
CA THR A 49 -1.65 -8.46 -3.60
C THR A 49 -2.17 -7.04 -3.64
N ALA A 50 -1.25 -6.07 -3.66
CA ALA A 50 -1.54 -4.65 -3.84
C ALA A 50 -0.84 -4.12 -5.10
N VAL A 51 -1.56 -3.33 -5.90
CA VAL A 51 -1.01 -2.61 -7.06
C VAL A 51 -0.78 -1.17 -6.66
N ILE A 52 0.44 -0.69 -6.90
CA ILE A 52 0.85 0.67 -6.60
C ILE A 52 0.97 1.40 -7.92
N ALA A 53 0.17 2.45 -8.12
CA ALA A 53 0.35 3.34 -9.24
C ALA A 53 1.54 4.25 -8.94
N LEU A 54 2.56 4.17 -9.77
CA LEU A 54 3.76 5.00 -9.67
C LEU A 54 3.62 6.24 -10.57
N PRO A 55 4.16 7.40 -10.17
CA PRO A 55 4.25 8.54 -11.07
C PRO A 55 5.18 8.21 -12.24
N PRO A 56 5.01 8.85 -13.41
CA PRO A 56 5.79 8.55 -14.61
C PRO A 56 7.30 8.69 -14.43
N GLU A 57 7.70 9.57 -13.51
CA GLU A 57 9.09 9.92 -13.23
C GLU A 57 9.76 8.91 -12.27
N ALA A 58 8.99 8.06 -11.59
CA ALA A 58 9.53 7.11 -10.62
C ALA A 58 10.10 5.87 -11.32
N ASN A 59 11.29 5.44 -10.88
CA ASN A 59 11.90 4.21 -11.35
C ASN A 59 11.34 2.99 -10.56
N PRO A 60 10.63 2.05 -11.20
CA PRO A 60 10.06 0.89 -10.52
C PRO A 60 11.12 -0.03 -9.90
N ASP A 61 12.30 -0.14 -10.51
CA ASP A 61 13.34 -1.06 -10.05
C ASP A 61 13.99 -0.57 -8.75
N GLU A 62 14.27 0.74 -8.67
CA GLU A 62 14.80 1.39 -7.47
C GLU A 62 13.82 1.24 -6.29
N LEU A 63 12.52 1.40 -6.55
CA LEU A 63 11.49 1.19 -5.54
C LEU A 63 11.39 -0.26 -5.07
N VAL A 64 11.57 -1.23 -5.97
CA VAL A 64 11.60 -2.65 -5.60
C VAL A 64 12.80 -2.95 -4.70
N GLU A 65 13.97 -2.39 -4.98
CA GLU A 65 15.16 -2.52 -4.14
C GLU A 65 14.92 -1.91 -2.74
N MET A 66 14.37 -0.70 -2.68
CA MET A 66 14.03 -0.03 -1.41
C MET A 66 13.03 -0.84 -0.57
N ILE A 67 11.99 -1.40 -1.20
CA ILE A 67 10.95 -2.18 -0.50
C ILE A 67 11.49 -3.53 -0.01
N ARG A 68 12.35 -4.18 -0.79
CA ARG A 68 12.96 -5.46 -0.40
C ARG A 68 14.01 -5.30 0.70
N GLY A 69 14.57 -4.09 0.86
CA GLY A 69 15.48 -3.78 1.96
C GLY A 69 16.90 -4.31 1.77
N SER A 70 17.31 -4.62 0.54
CA SER A 70 18.54 -5.35 0.17
C SER A 70 18.57 -6.81 0.62
#